data_AF-A0A9P7C325-F1
#
_entry.id   AF-A0A9P7C325-F1
#
_cell.length_a   1.000
_cell.length_b   1.000
_cell.length_c   1.000
_cell.angle_alpha   90.00
_cell.angle_beta   90.00
_cell.angle_gamma   90.00
#
_symmetry.space_group_name_H-M   'P 1'
#
loop_
_entity.id
_entity.type
_entity.pdbx_description
1 polymer ?
#
loop_
_entity_poly.entity_id
_entity_poly.type
_entity_poly.pdbx_seq_one_letter_code
_entity_poly.pdbx_strand_id
1 'polypeptide(L)'
;MKVHEITEEDFVALNVKRGHRRLIQREIATLNGIPKSQPIIVNSIPPSRVMKPTSSSSFYAISHKDNNTGGESSSGYASIRSSSSPFSSVMIDSNTVKETNSGKTSFDEDDENSDQSSNNGYIRKYKRHPKPDPNAPAKPPSAYVMFSNTARAQLKDHNLSFSDIAKIVGDRWKNLCAREKQLYERNAMRAKDEYMDAFNKYKQTQEYRDYQAYLTDFKSKQEEENKKIMRQRKRLKRDSPSSSSMKWQPGRL
;
A
#
# COMPACT_ATOMS: atom_id res chain seq x y z
N MET A 1 48.34 24.68 -4.27
CA MET A 1 47.79 23.31 -4.13
C MET A 1 46.29 23.39 -4.36
N LYS A 2 45.72 22.67 -5.33
CA LYS A 2 44.26 22.58 -5.50
C LYS A 2 43.73 21.55 -4.51
N VAL A 3 42.90 21.98 -3.56
CA VAL A 3 42.14 21.07 -2.68
C VAL A 3 41.04 20.44 -3.54
N HIS A 4 41.02 19.12 -3.68
CA HIS A 4 39.96 18.43 -4.41
C HIS A 4 38.74 18.31 -3.50
N GLU A 5 37.62 18.90 -3.91
CA GLU A 5 36.33 18.71 -3.26
C GLU A 5 35.81 17.30 -3.57
N ILE A 6 35.42 16.54 -2.55
CA ILE A 6 34.88 15.18 -2.71
C ILE A 6 33.47 15.28 -3.32
N THR A 7 33.28 14.63 -4.47
CA THR A 7 32.05 14.67 -5.30
C THR A 7 31.11 13.47 -5.04
N GLU A 8 29.91 13.47 -5.62
CA GLU A 8 28.95 12.36 -5.45
C GLU A 8 29.49 11.06 -6.07
N GLU A 9 30.20 11.20 -7.18
CA GLU A 9 30.86 10.14 -7.93
C GLU A 9 31.91 9.42 -7.07
N ASP A 10 32.66 10.17 -6.24
CA ASP A 10 33.66 9.60 -5.33
C ASP A 10 33.01 8.71 -4.27
N PHE A 11 31.86 9.11 -3.73
CA PHE A 11 31.12 8.29 -2.76
C PHE A 11 30.48 7.05 -3.39
N VAL A 12 30.15 7.11 -4.69
CA VAL A 12 29.67 5.95 -5.45
C VAL A 12 30.81 4.97 -5.70
N ALA A 13 31.99 5.46 -6.10
CA ALA A 13 33.19 4.65 -6.32
C ALA A 13 33.67 3.95 -5.03
N LEU A 14 33.47 4.57 -3.87
CA LEU A 14 33.78 4.00 -2.55
C LEU A 14 32.66 3.10 -1.98
N ASN A 15 31.64 2.74 -2.77
CA ASN A 15 30.50 1.90 -2.37
C ASN A 15 29.73 2.39 -1.13
N VAL A 16 29.78 3.68 -0.82
CA VAL A 16 29.09 4.24 0.36
C VAL A 16 27.59 4.17 0.14
N LYS A 17 26.83 3.61 1.09
CA LYS A 17 25.37 3.42 0.95
C LYS A 17 24.65 4.78 0.81
N ARG A 18 23.66 4.88 -0.11
CA ARG A 18 22.96 6.14 -0.49
C ARG A 18 22.50 7.01 0.69
N GLY A 19 22.02 6.39 1.77
CA GLY A 19 21.61 7.12 2.97
C GLY A 19 22.75 7.88 3.64
N HIS A 20 23.93 7.26 3.74
CA HIS A 20 25.12 7.88 4.33
C HIS A 20 25.69 8.97 3.41
N ARG A 21 25.70 8.74 2.09
CA ARG A 21 26.10 9.77 1.09
C ARG A 21 25.28 11.05 1.25
N ARG A 22 23.97 10.93 1.40
CA ARG A 22 23.07 12.08 1.61
C ARG A 22 23.32 12.82 2.93
N LEU A 23 23.69 12.09 3.99
CA LEU A 23 24.05 12.70 5.28
C LEU A 23 25.35 13.49 5.17
N ILE A 24 26.37 12.93 4.51
CA ILE A 24 27.65 13.61 4.28
C ILE A 24 27.46 14.85 3.40
N GLN A 25 26.73 14.74 2.29
CA GLN A 25 26.41 15.88 1.43
C GLN A 25 25.62 16.97 2.18
N ARG A 26 24.70 16.57 3.07
CA ARG A 26 23.98 17.52 3.93
C ARG A 26 24.92 18.25 4.88
N GLU A 27 25.88 17.55 5.47
CA GLU A 27 26.84 18.14 6.39
C GLU A 27 27.82 19.09 5.67
N ILE A 28 28.35 18.69 4.51
CA ILE A 28 29.19 19.55 3.66
C ILE A 28 28.43 20.82 3.24
N ALA A 29 27.17 20.68 2.81
CA ALA A 29 26.33 21.81 2.45
C ALA A 29 26.10 22.76 3.64
N THR A 30 25.95 22.24 4.86
CA THR A 30 25.82 23.08 6.06
C THR A 30 27.11 23.80 6.42
N LEU A 31 28.27 23.17 6.22
CA LEU A 31 29.58 23.82 6.40
C LEU A 31 29.79 24.92 5.36
N ASN A 32 29.24 24.75 4.16
CA ASN A 32 29.25 25.75 3.08
C ASN A 32 28.13 26.81 3.21
N GLY A 33 27.43 26.86 4.35
CA GLY A 33 26.46 27.91 4.67
C GLY A 33 25.03 27.67 4.17
N ILE A 34 24.72 26.49 3.61
CA ILE A 34 23.35 26.13 3.22
C ILE A 34 22.59 25.59 4.44
N PRO A 35 21.49 26.22 4.88
CA PRO A 35 20.78 25.79 6.08
C PRO A 35 20.10 24.41 5.90
N LYS A 36 19.98 23.66 7.00
CA LYS A 36 19.38 22.30 7.02
C LYS A 36 17.94 22.28 6.51
N SER A 37 17.22 23.40 6.56
CA SER A 37 15.85 23.57 6.08
C SER A 37 15.74 23.62 4.55
N GLN A 38 16.82 23.93 3.83
CA GLN A 38 16.79 24.06 2.37
C GLN A 38 17.08 22.71 1.69
N PRO A 39 16.34 22.32 0.64
CA PRO A 39 16.64 21.11 -0.11
C PRO A 39 17.95 21.25 -0.89
N ILE A 40 18.79 20.21 -0.87
CA ILE A 40 20.03 20.16 -1.66
C ILE A 40 19.69 19.53 -3.01
N ILE A 41 19.92 20.26 -4.09
CA ILE A 41 19.80 19.75 -5.45
C ILE A 41 21.09 19.02 -5.77
N VAL A 42 21.08 17.69 -5.65
CA VAL A 42 22.15 16.84 -6.16
C VAL A 42 21.80 16.46 -7.59
N ASN A 43 22.57 16.94 -8.56
CA ASN A 43 22.32 16.75 -9.98
C ASN A 43 22.45 15.27 -10.34
N SER A 44 21.31 14.62 -10.54
CA SER A 44 21.20 13.30 -11.12
C SER A 44 20.47 13.44 -12.46
N ILE A 45 21.20 13.27 -13.56
CA ILE A 45 20.76 13.04 -14.95
C ILE A 45 20.60 14.31 -15.84
N PRO A 46 21.36 14.45 -16.95
CA PRO A 46 21.09 15.50 -17.94
C PRO A 46 19.77 15.22 -18.66
N PRO A 47 18.92 16.24 -18.91
CA PRO A 47 17.68 16.05 -19.65
C PRO A 47 18.01 15.67 -21.10
N SER A 48 17.65 14.45 -21.50
CA SER A 48 17.62 14.05 -22.90
C SER A 48 16.74 15.02 -23.68
N ARG A 49 17.34 15.65 -24.70
CA ARG A 49 16.74 16.55 -25.69
C ARG A 49 15.37 16.03 -26.15
N VAL A 50 14.29 16.66 -25.69
CA VAL A 50 12.95 16.49 -26.24
C VAL A 50 12.94 17.09 -27.65
N MET A 51 12.88 16.25 -28.68
CA MET A 51 12.58 16.73 -30.03
C MET A 51 11.11 17.15 -30.09
N LYS A 52 10.86 18.38 -30.54
CA LYS A 52 9.53 18.94 -30.77
C LYS A 52 8.89 18.24 -31.98
N PRO A 53 7.64 17.76 -31.92
CA PRO A 53 6.91 17.40 -33.13
C PRO A 53 6.51 18.68 -33.88
N THR A 54 6.96 18.79 -35.12
CA THR A 54 6.58 19.84 -36.06
C THR A 54 5.11 19.70 -36.46
N SER A 55 4.45 20.85 -36.50
CA SER A 55 3.09 21.04 -37.00
C SER A 55 2.89 20.45 -38.40
N SER A 56 1.92 19.57 -38.57
CA SER A 56 1.16 19.45 -39.82
C SER A 56 -0.27 19.09 -39.49
N SER A 57 -1.15 20.00 -39.82
CA SER A 57 -2.58 20.00 -39.55
C SER A 57 -3.33 19.43 -40.76
N SER A 58 -4.33 18.57 -40.54
CA SER A 58 -5.72 18.76 -41.00
C SER A 58 -6.51 17.46 -40.95
N PHE A 59 -7.85 17.61 -40.91
CA PHE A 59 -8.90 16.57 -40.89
C PHE A 59 -9.15 15.96 -39.50
N TYR A 60 -10.24 16.21 -38.77
CA TYR A 60 -11.62 16.57 -39.15
C TYR A 60 -12.19 17.63 -38.20
N ALA A 61 -12.85 18.64 -38.78
CA ALA A 61 -13.80 19.50 -38.10
C ALA A 61 -15.19 18.85 -38.17
N ILE A 62 -15.85 18.67 -37.03
CA ILE A 62 -17.30 18.44 -36.98
C ILE A 62 -17.89 19.46 -35.99
N SER A 63 -18.69 20.33 -36.59
CA SER A 63 -19.53 21.38 -36.01
C SER A 63 -20.66 20.80 -35.17
N HIS A 64 -20.94 21.38 -34.00
CA HIS A 64 -22.31 21.53 -33.49
C HIS A 64 -22.42 22.79 -32.62
N LYS A 65 -23.47 23.56 -32.92
CA LYS A 65 -23.85 24.85 -32.34
C LYS A 65 -24.47 24.73 -30.94
N ASP A 66 -24.43 25.87 -30.26
CA ASP A 66 -24.84 26.19 -28.89
C ASP A 66 -26.31 25.89 -28.53
N ASN A 67 -26.58 25.72 -27.22
CA ASN A 67 -27.55 26.53 -26.50
C ASN A 67 -27.38 26.46 -24.97
N ASN A 68 -27.60 27.61 -24.37
CA ASN A 68 -27.43 28.06 -22.99
C ASN A 68 -28.59 27.66 -22.05
N THR A 69 -28.32 27.29 -20.79
CA THR A 69 -29.10 27.68 -19.58
C THR A 69 -28.41 27.18 -18.31
N GLY A 70 -28.33 28.05 -17.29
CA GLY A 70 -27.57 27.84 -16.04
C GLY A 70 -28.17 26.87 -15.01
N GLY A 71 -27.39 26.63 -13.96
CA GLY A 71 -27.81 25.85 -12.78
C GLY A 71 -26.62 25.43 -11.94
N GLU A 72 -26.48 26.06 -10.78
CA GLU A 72 -25.48 25.81 -9.75
C GLU A 72 -25.66 24.41 -9.15
N SER A 73 -24.57 23.64 -8.98
CA SER A 73 -24.37 22.75 -7.81
C SER A 73 -23.00 22.06 -7.82
N SER A 74 -22.36 22.17 -6.66
CA SER A 74 -21.16 21.50 -6.18
C SER A 74 -21.15 19.98 -6.39
N SER A 75 -20.09 19.45 -7.01
CA SER A 75 -19.57 18.09 -6.77
C SER A 75 -18.28 17.90 -7.59
N GLY A 76 -17.14 18.07 -6.93
CA GLY A 76 -15.83 17.76 -7.50
C GLY A 76 -15.60 16.25 -7.51
N TYR A 77 -15.64 15.63 -8.69
CA TYR A 77 -14.97 14.36 -8.94
C TYR A 77 -13.99 14.56 -10.10
N ALA A 78 -12.72 14.70 -9.75
CA ALA A 78 -11.63 14.73 -10.71
C ALA A 78 -11.51 13.36 -11.39
N SER A 79 -11.62 13.37 -12.72
CA SER A 79 -11.38 12.23 -13.58
C SER A 79 -9.89 11.86 -13.55
N ILE A 80 -9.54 10.83 -12.79
CA ILE A 80 -8.19 10.24 -12.81
C ILE A 80 -8.13 9.14 -13.86
N ARG A 81 -7.47 9.52 -14.96
CA ARG A 81 -6.90 8.68 -16.02
C ARG A 81 -6.30 7.40 -15.42
N SER A 82 -6.89 6.25 -15.74
CA SER A 82 -6.42 4.93 -15.30
C SER A 82 -5.07 4.61 -15.96
N SER A 83 -3.97 4.79 -15.23
CA SER A 83 -2.72 4.09 -15.51
C SER A 83 -2.69 2.80 -14.70
N SER A 84 -2.77 1.68 -15.42
CA SER A 84 -2.65 0.34 -14.90
C SER A 84 -1.26 0.13 -14.27
N SER A 85 -1.17 0.19 -12.96
CA SER A 85 -0.02 -0.33 -12.20
C SER A 85 -0.35 -1.74 -11.69
N PRO A 86 0.43 -2.78 -12.01
CA PRO A 86 0.08 -4.17 -11.73
C PRO A 86 0.50 -4.66 -10.33
N PHE A 87 0.96 -3.77 -9.44
CA PHE A 87 1.47 -4.19 -8.12
C PHE A 87 0.42 -3.97 -7.00
N SER A 88 -0.72 -4.65 -7.11
CA SER A 88 -1.57 -4.89 -5.94
C SER A 88 -1.19 -6.24 -5.36
N SER A 89 -0.49 -6.21 -4.22
CA SER A 89 -0.15 -7.38 -3.43
C SER A 89 -1.44 -7.96 -2.83
N VAL A 90 -2.09 -8.85 -3.59
CA VAL A 90 -3.15 -9.72 -3.06
C VAL A 90 -2.50 -11.06 -2.76
N MET A 91 -2.28 -11.34 -1.48
CA MET A 91 -2.07 -12.71 -1.03
C MET A 91 -3.39 -13.44 -1.21
N ILE A 92 -3.46 -14.34 -2.20
CA ILE A 92 -4.58 -15.28 -2.36
C ILE A 92 -4.13 -16.59 -1.73
N ASP A 93 -4.75 -16.91 -0.61
CA ASP A 93 -4.66 -18.21 0.03
C ASP A 93 -5.32 -19.25 -0.87
N SER A 94 -4.59 -20.32 -1.17
CA SER A 94 -5.02 -21.37 -2.07
C SER A 94 -5.85 -22.38 -1.30
N ASN A 95 -7.18 -22.28 -1.36
CA ASN A 95 -8.08 -23.33 -0.88
C ASN A 95 -7.89 -24.61 -1.71
N THR A 96 -7.02 -25.49 -1.20
CA THR A 96 -7.03 -26.93 -1.49
C THR A 96 -7.95 -27.57 -0.47
N VAL A 97 -9.06 -28.14 -0.93
CA VAL A 97 -9.91 -29.01 -0.12
C VAL A 97 -9.11 -30.27 0.20
N LYS A 98 -8.68 -30.43 1.44
CA LYS A 98 -8.30 -31.71 2.03
C LYS A 98 -8.99 -31.82 3.38
N GLU A 99 -10.08 -32.59 3.39
CA GLU A 99 -10.59 -33.20 4.61
C GLU A 99 -9.51 -34.12 5.19
N THR A 100 -8.95 -33.73 6.32
CA THR A 100 -8.43 -34.67 7.32
C THR A 100 -8.74 -34.09 8.69
N ASN A 101 -9.60 -34.81 9.43
CA ASN A 101 -9.78 -34.64 10.86
C ASN A 101 -8.43 -34.64 11.58
N SER A 102 -8.07 -33.53 12.21
CA SER A 102 -7.14 -33.49 13.33
C SER A 102 -7.56 -32.35 14.25
N GLY A 103 -8.04 -32.70 15.44
CA GLY A 103 -8.52 -31.76 16.44
C GLY A 103 -7.49 -30.66 16.70
N LYS A 104 -7.90 -29.41 16.47
CA LYS A 104 -7.24 -28.23 16.99
C LYS A 104 -8.16 -27.68 18.05
N THR A 105 -7.91 -28.14 19.27
CA THR A 105 -8.57 -27.68 20.48
C THR A 105 -8.53 -26.15 20.52
N SER A 106 -9.71 -25.56 20.67
CA SER A 106 -9.88 -24.23 21.22
C SER A 106 -9.10 -24.16 22.53
N PHE A 107 -8.02 -23.41 22.53
CA PHE A 107 -7.33 -23.03 23.74
C PHE A 107 -7.49 -21.52 23.86
N ASP A 108 -8.65 -21.15 24.37
CA ASP A 108 -8.84 -19.87 25.04
C ASP A 108 -8.01 -19.92 26.33
N GLU A 109 -6.78 -19.43 26.26
CA GLU A 109 -6.11 -18.91 27.44
C GLU A 109 -6.17 -17.38 27.35
N ASP A 110 -6.89 -16.83 28.32
CA ASP A 110 -6.80 -15.45 28.75
C ASP A 110 -5.33 -15.18 29.16
N ASP A 111 -4.58 -14.53 28.28
CA ASP A 111 -3.23 -14.02 28.56
C ASP A 111 -3.33 -12.79 29.49
N GLU A 112 -3.62 -13.09 30.75
CA GLU A 112 -3.38 -12.22 31.89
C GLU A 112 -1.86 -12.09 32.10
N ASN A 113 -1.35 -10.91 31.73
CA ASN A 113 -0.27 -10.23 32.45
C ASN A 113 1.09 -10.96 32.58
N SER A 114 1.96 -10.80 31.59
CA SER A 114 3.41 -10.87 31.80
C SER A 114 4.05 -9.49 31.64
N ASP A 115 4.10 -8.73 32.73
CA ASP A 115 5.07 -7.64 32.88
C ASP A 115 6.39 -8.22 33.43
N GLN A 116 7.50 -7.60 33.01
CA GLN A 116 8.89 -7.81 33.43
C GLN A 116 9.72 -8.88 32.72
N SER A 117 10.29 -8.51 31.57
CA SER A 117 11.75 -8.63 31.40
C SER A 117 12.29 -7.63 30.38
N SER A 118 13.34 -6.93 30.80
CA SER A 118 13.97 -5.78 30.17
C SER A 118 15.03 -6.21 29.16
N ASN A 119 14.92 -5.78 27.89
CA ASN A 119 15.96 -5.06 27.13
C ASN A 119 15.77 -5.16 25.60
N ASN A 120 15.84 -3.99 24.98
CA ASN A 120 16.22 -3.71 23.59
C ASN A 120 15.27 -4.14 22.45
N GLY A 121 14.77 -3.11 21.73
CA GLY A 121 14.03 -3.24 20.48
C GLY A 121 12.57 -2.84 20.62
N TYR A 122 12.19 -1.72 20.03
CA TYR A 122 10.79 -1.33 19.85
C TYR A 122 10.07 -2.38 18.98
N ILE A 123 9.63 -3.50 19.56
CA ILE A 123 8.73 -4.44 18.90
C ILE A 123 7.44 -3.66 18.65
N ARG A 124 7.18 -3.33 17.39
CA ARG A 124 5.91 -2.70 16.99
C ARG A 124 4.80 -3.70 17.25
N LYS A 125 3.95 -3.42 18.24
CA LYS A 125 2.71 -4.17 18.46
C LYS A 125 1.85 -4.04 17.19
N TYR A 126 1.53 -5.16 16.55
CA TYR A 126 0.69 -5.18 15.36
C TYR A 126 -0.76 -4.90 15.74
N LYS A 127 -1.42 -4.04 14.97
CA LYS A 127 -2.85 -3.78 15.13
C LYS A 127 -3.64 -5.01 14.71
N ARG A 128 -4.55 -5.48 15.56
CA ARG A 128 -5.41 -6.63 15.25
C ARG A 128 -6.51 -6.20 14.26
N HIS A 129 -6.88 -7.11 13.37
CA HIS A 129 -8.01 -6.94 12.45
C HIS A 129 -9.26 -7.66 12.98
N PRO A 130 -10.49 -7.18 12.67
CA PRO A 130 -11.71 -7.91 13.03
C PRO A 130 -11.73 -9.29 12.37
N LYS A 131 -12.33 -10.27 13.04
CA LYS A 131 -12.54 -11.60 12.47
C LYS A 131 -13.52 -11.50 11.27
N PRO A 132 -13.28 -12.23 10.17
CA PRO A 132 -14.24 -12.32 9.08
C PRO A 132 -15.50 -13.07 9.54
N ASP A 133 -16.67 -12.69 9.03
CA ASP A 133 -17.91 -13.43 9.28
C ASP A 133 -17.95 -14.73 8.46
N PRO A 134 -18.13 -15.91 9.07
CA PRO A 134 -18.32 -17.17 8.35
C PRO A 134 -19.61 -17.23 7.51
N ASN A 135 -20.66 -16.46 7.85
CA ASN A 135 -21.96 -16.50 7.20
C ASN A 135 -22.09 -15.50 6.03
N ALA A 136 -21.14 -14.58 5.89
CA ALA A 136 -21.18 -13.60 4.81
C ALA A 136 -20.85 -14.27 3.47
N PRO A 137 -21.62 -13.97 2.39
CA PRO A 137 -21.31 -14.51 1.08
C PRO A 137 -19.92 -14.06 0.62
N ALA A 138 -19.20 -14.94 -0.06
CA ALA A 138 -17.85 -14.65 -0.55
C ALA A 138 -17.89 -13.77 -1.80
N LYS A 139 -17.02 -12.75 -1.85
CA LYS A 139 -16.91 -11.86 -3.01
C LYS A 139 -16.40 -12.63 -4.23
N PRO A 140 -17.06 -12.51 -5.39
CA PRO A 140 -16.66 -13.23 -6.59
C PRO A 140 -15.37 -12.63 -7.18
N PRO A 141 -14.58 -13.45 -7.90
CA PRO A 141 -13.38 -12.97 -8.57
C PRO A 141 -13.71 -12.08 -9.77
N SER A 142 -12.84 -11.11 -10.05
CA SER A 142 -12.94 -10.29 -11.27
C SER A 142 -12.53 -11.10 -12.51
N ALA A 143 -12.82 -10.58 -13.71
CA ALA A 143 -12.49 -11.22 -14.98
C ALA A 143 -11.02 -11.64 -15.09
N TYR A 144 -10.10 -10.74 -14.74
CA TYR A 144 -8.68 -11.05 -14.71
C TYR A 144 -8.34 -12.10 -13.66
N VAL A 145 -8.94 -12.05 -12.46
CA VAL A 145 -8.66 -13.03 -11.41
C VAL A 145 -9.12 -14.42 -11.84
N MET A 146 -10.31 -14.54 -12.42
CA MET A 146 -10.83 -15.79 -13.02
C MET A 146 -9.83 -16.36 -14.03
N PHE A 147 -9.42 -15.56 -15.01
CA PHE A 147 -8.42 -15.95 -16.01
C PHE A 147 -7.06 -16.31 -15.37
N SER A 148 -6.61 -15.53 -14.39
CA SER A 148 -5.32 -15.76 -13.73
C SER A 148 -5.31 -17.08 -12.97
N ASN A 149 -6.45 -17.46 -12.37
CA ASN A 149 -6.57 -18.72 -11.65
C ASN A 149 -6.53 -19.92 -12.60
N THR A 150 -7.22 -19.85 -13.74
CA THR A 150 -7.17 -20.92 -14.75
C THR A 150 -5.77 -21.03 -15.36
N ALA A 151 -5.15 -19.89 -15.70
CA ALA A 151 -3.81 -19.87 -16.27
C ALA A 151 -2.73 -20.33 -15.28
N ARG A 152 -2.83 -19.97 -14.00
CA ARG A 152 -1.94 -20.49 -12.95
C ARG A 152 -2.10 -21.99 -12.75
N ALA A 153 -3.33 -22.51 -12.78
CA ALA A 153 -3.59 -23.94 -12.65
C ALA A 153 -2.91 -24.74 -13.78
N GLN A 154 -2.96 -24.24 -15.03
CA GLN A 154 -2.26 -24.84 -16.16
C GLN A 154 -0.72 -24.78 -16.04
N LEU A 155 -0.20 -23.76 -15.38
CA LEU A 155 1.25 -23.54 -15.25
C LEU A 155 1.86 -24.18 -13.99
N LYS A 156 1.03 -24.72 -13.09
CA LYS A 156 1.45 -25.23 -11.79
C LYS A 156 2.39 -26.43 -11.91
N ASP A 157 2.25 -27.22 -12.98
CA ASP A 157 3.00 -28.46 -13.19
C ASP A 157 4.41 -28.22 -13.79
N HIS A 158 4.73 -26.99 -14.19
CA HIS A 158 5.98 -26.67 -14.88
C HIS A 158 7.15 -26.26 -13.96
N ASN A 159 7.06 -26.46 -12.64
CA ASN A 159 8.10 -26.09 -11.64
C ASN A 159 8.59 -24.63 -11.76
N LEU A 160 7.74 -23.72 -12.23
CA LEU A 160 8.07 -22.31 -12.39
C LEU A 160 7.94 -21.56 -11.07
N SER A 161 8.79 -20.56 -10.85
CA SER A 161 8.65 -19.65 -9.71
C SER A 161 7.35 -18.84 -9.83
N PHE A 162 6.75 -18.49 -8.70
CA PHE A 162 5.55 -17.64 -8.65
C PHE A 162 5.73 -16.35 -9.47
N SER A 163 6.90 -15.73 -9.38
CA SER A 163 7.23 -14.51 -10.12
C SER A 163 7.18 -14.72 -11.64
N ASP A 164 7.61 -15.87 -12.13
CA ASP A 164 7.63 -16.16 -13.57
C ASP A 164 6.24 -16.55 -14.07
N ILE A 165 5.48 -17.32 -13.27
CA ILE A 165 4.06 -17.57 -13.54
C ILE A 165 3.29 -16.25 -13.62
N ALA A 166 3.53 -15.30 -12.70
CA ALA A 166 2.87 -14.00 -12.71
C ALA A 166 3.18 -13.18 -13.98
N LYS A 167 4.42 -13.20 -14.47
CA LYS A 167 4.81 -12.57 -15.74
C LYS A 167 4.05 -13.19 -16.91
N ILE A 168 4.11 -14.53 -17.04
CA ILE A 168 3.47 -15.27 -18.12
C ILE A 168 1.96 -15.01 -18.14
N VAL A 169 1.29 -15.07 -17.00
CA VAL A 169 -0.16 -14.82 -16.90
C VAL A 169 -0.49 -13.39 -17.30
N GLY A 170 0.31 -12.41 -16.86
CA GLY A 170 0.13 -11.01 -17.23
C GLY A 170 0.25 -10.80 -18.74
N ASP A 171 1.24 -11.42 -19.38
CA ASP A 171 1.46 -11.32 -20.82
C ASP A 171 0.36 -12.03 -21.62
N ARG A 172 -0.08 -13.21 -21.18
CA ARG A 172 -1.22 -13.92 -21.80
C ARG A 172 -2.50 -13.09 -21.72
N TRP A 173 -2.77 -12.40 -20.61
CA TRP A 173 -3.95 -11.54 -20.50
C TRP A 173 -3.90 -10.33 -21.43
N LYS A 174 -2.73 -9.68 -21.56
CA LYS A 174 -2.54 -8.55 -22.47
C LYS A 174 -2.73 -8.95 -23.93
N ASN A 175 -2.29 -10.14 -24.29
CA ASN A 175 -2.35 -10.68 -25.64
C ASN A 175 -3.64 -11.47 -25.93
N LEU A 176 -4.56 -11.56 -24.96
CA LEU A 176 -5.82 -12.27 -25.12
C LEU A 176 -6.72 -11.52 -26.12
N CYS A 177 -7.44 -12.25 -26.98
CA CYS A 177 -8.31 -11.59 -27.95
C CYS A 177 -9.52 -10.94 -27.26
N ALA A 178 -10.08 -9.89 -27.89
CA ALA A 178 -11.20 -9.14 -27.33
C ALA A 178 -12.43 -10.03 -27.02
N ARG A 179 -12.69 -11.03 -27.86
CA ARG A 179 -13.83 -11.96 -27.69
C ARG A 179 -13.69 -12.83 -26.43
N GLU A 180 -12.50 -13.38 -26.21
CA GLU A 180 -12.21 -14.19 -25.02
C GLU A 180 -12.21 -13.34 -23.76
N LYS A 181 -11.60 -12.15 -23.83
CA LYS A 181 -11.60 -11.20 -22.73
C LYS A 181 -13.03 -10.81 -22.33
N GLN A 182 -13.90 -10.54 -23.30
CA GLN A 182 -15.31 -10.23 -23.07
C GLN A 182 -16.08 -11.38 -22.43
N LEU A 183 -15.72 -12.64 -22.71
CA LEU A 183 -16.32 -13.80 -22.05
C LEU A 183 -16.01 -13.79 -20.54
N TYR A 184 -14.76 -13.55 -20.17
CA TYR A 184 -14.38 -13.43 -18.75
C TYR A 184 -15.06 -12.23 -18.08
N GLU A 185 -15.18 -11.10 -18.78
CA GLU A 185 -15.91 -9.92 -18.28
C GLU A 185 -17.39 -10.23 -18.04
N ARG A 186 -18.06 -10.90 -18.98
CA ARG A 186 -19.47 -11.31 -18.82
C ARG A 186 -19.66 -12.26 -17.64
N ASN A 187 -18.77 -13.25 -17.50
CA ASN A 187 -18.84 -14.21 -16.40
C ASN A 187 -18.60 -13.53 -15.03
N ALA A 188 -17.65 -12.60 -14.97
CA ALA A 188 -17.38 -11.83 -13.75
C ALA A 188 -18.54 -10.89 -13.38
N MET A 189 -19.20 -10.27 -14.39
CA MET A 189 -20.39 -9.47 -14.16
C MET A 189 -21.54 -10.32 -13.59
N ARG A 190 -21.83 -11.47 -14.22
CA ARG A 190 -22.87 -12.38 -13.72
C ARG A 190 -22.60 -12.82 -12.28
N ALA A 191 -21.37 -13.26 -11.99
CA ALA A 191 -21.01 -13.69 -10.65
C ALA A 191 -21.13 -12.55 -9.62
N LYS A 192 -20.81 -11.31 -10.02
CA LYS A 192 -21.01 -10.11 -9.20
C LYS A 192 -22.48 -9.88 -8.90
N ASP A 193 -23.35 -9.99 -9.88
CA ASP A 193 -24.80 -9.77 -9.71
C ASP A 193 -25.38 -10.83 -8.76
N GLU A 194 -25.06 -12.10 -8.96
CA GLU A 194 -25.46 -13.21 -8.06
C GLU A 194 -24.99 -12.97 -6.62
N TYR A 195 -23.75 -12.51 -6.43
CA TYR A 195 -23.23 -12.13 -5.13
C TYR A 195 -23.99 -10.95 -4.53
N MET A 196 -24.33 -9.93 -5.32
CA MET A 196 -25.07 -8.77 -4.82
C MET A 196 -26.45 -9.19 -4.32
N ASP A 197 -27.13 -10.08 -5.02
CA ASP A 197 -28.42 -10.64 -4.58
C ASP A 197 -28.29 -11.45 -3.30
N ALA A 198 -27.29 -12.34 -3.21
CA ALA A 198 -27.02 -13.12 -2.01
C ALA A 198 -26.66 -12.22 -0.81
N PHE A 199 -25.84 -11.19 -1.05
CA PHE A 199 -25.43 -10.23 -0.03
C PHE A 199 -26.59 -9.37 0.47
N ASN A 200 -27.51 -8.98 -0.42
CA ASN A 200 -28.71 -8.25 -0.03
C ASN A 200 -29.65 -9.11 0.84
N LYS A 201 -29.77 -10.40 0.55
CA LYS A 201 -30.51 -11.34 1.42
C LYS A 201 -29.83 -11.46 2.78
N TYR A 202 -28.53 -11.69 2.80
CA TYR A 202 -27.75 -11.79 4.04
C TYR A 202 -27.85 -10.54 4.91
N LYS A 203 -27.90 -9.33 4.35
CA LYS A 203 -28.11 -8.08 5.11
C LYS A 203 -29.41 -8.04 5.92
N GLN A 204 -30.42 -8.78 5.51
CA GLN A 204 -31.72 -8.83 6.19
C GLN A 204 -31.73 -9.81 7.37
N THR A 205 -30.74 -10.68 7.45
CA THR A 205 -30.62 -11.74 8.47
C THR A 205 -30.16 -11.19 9.83
N GLN A 206 -30.37 -11.96 10.89
CA GLN A 206 -29.96 -11.57 12.24
C GLN A 206 -28.43 -11.67 12.40
N GLU A 207 -27.82 -12.64 11.74
CA GLU A 207 -26.38 -12.91 11.69
C GLU A 207 -25.61 -11.66 11.24
N TYR A 208 -26.11 -10.96 10.21
CA TYR A 208 -25.51 -9.69 9.77
C TYR A 208 -25.56 -8.63 10.87
N ARG A 209 -26.66 -8.52 11.61
CA ARG A 209 -26.80 -7.52 12.68
C ARG A 209 -25.84 -7.81 13.83
N ASP A 210 -25.74 -9.06 14.24
CA ASP A 210 -24.84 -9.50 15.29
C ASP A 210 -23.38 -9.26 14.88
N TYR A 211 -23.05 -9.52 13.61
CA TYR A 211 -21.72 -9.21 13.08
C TYR A 211 -21.43 -7.70 13.04
N GLN A 212 -22.41 -6.86 12.68
CA GLN A 212 -22.25 -5.40 12.75
C GLN A 212 -21.99 -4.93 14.18
N ALA A 213 -22.70 -5.47 15.18
CA ALA A 213 -22.47 -5.17 16.59
C ALA A 213 -21.06 -5.61 17.04
N TYR A 214 -20.61 -6.79 16.62
CA TYR A 214 -19.23 -7.22 16.83
C TYR A 214 -18.21 -6.25 16.23
N LEU A 215 -18.42 -5.77 14.99
CA LEU A 215 -17.53 -4.82 14.35
C LEU A 215 -17.48 -3.47 15.10
N THR A 216 -18.61 -2.99 15.62
CA THR A 216 -18.65 -1.75 16.42
C THR A 216 -17.91 -1.92 17.73
N ASP A 217 -18.10 -3.04 18.43
CA ASP A 217 -17.44 -3.34 19.70
C ASP A 217 -15.93 -3.52 19.51
N PHE A 218 -15.54 -4.24 18.46
CA PHE A 218 -14.14 -4.42 18.10
C PHE A 218 -13.46 -3.08 17.84
N LYS A 219 -14.11 -2.19 17.08
CA LYS A 219 -13.58 -0.86 16.78
C LYS A 219 -13.45 0.00 18.05
N SER A 220 -14.44 -0.03 18.93
CA SER A 220 -14.43 0.69 20.21
C SER A 220 -13.30 0.21 21.12
N LYS A 221 -13.13 -1.12 21.28
CA LYS A 221 -12.04 -1.73 22.06
C LYS A 221 -10.66 -1.33 21.50
N GLN A 222 -10.50 -1.37 20.18
CA GLN A 222 -9.27 -0.92 19.50
C GLN A 222 -8.98 0.56 19.74
N GLU A 223 -10.00 1.42 19.73
CA GLU A 223 -9.81 2.85 20.00
C GLU A 223 -9.41 3.11 21.46
N GLU A 224 -10.04 2.40 22.41
CA GLU A 224 -9.70 2.51 23.83
C GLU A 224 -8.28 2.04 24.13
N GLU A 225 -7.85 0.93 23.53
CA GLU A 225 -6.46 0.44 23.62
C GLU A 225 -5.48 1.48 23.07
N ASN A 226 -5.77 2.07 21.91
CA ASN A 226 -4.94 3.14 21.35
C ASN A 226 -4.90 4.39 22.25
N LYS A 227 -6.03 4.76 22.86
CA LYS A 227 -6.08 5.86 23.85
C LYS A 227 -5.25 5.54 25.09
N LYS A 228 -5.30 4.30 25.59
CA LYS A 228 -4.47 3.83 26.73
C LYS A 228 -2.98 3.92 26.39
N ILE A 229 -2.56 3.42 25.23
CA ILE A 229 -1.18 3.52 24.73
C ILE A 229 -0.75 4.99 24.63
N MET A 230 -1.59 5.86 24.08
CA MET A 230 -1.29 7.30 23.95
C MET A 230 -1.13 7.98 25.32
N ARG A 231 -2.02 7.68 26.28
CA ARG A 231 -1.94 8.20 27.65
C ARG A 231 -0.66 7.73 28.35
N GLN A 232 -0.30 6.46 28.20
CA GLN A 232 0.93 5.90 28.77
C GLN A 232 2.17 6.55 28.16
N ARG A 233 2.23 6.71 26.83
CA ARG A 233 3.32 7.43 26.14
C ARG A 233 3.45 8.87 26.60
N LYS A 234 2.33 9.58 26.82
CA LYS A 234 2.35 10.95 27.34
C LYS A 234 2.87 11.03 28.77
N ARG A 235 2.50 10.08 29.63
CA ARG A 235 3.04 9.94 31.00
C ARG A 235 4.55 9.71 30.99
N LEU A 236 5.01 8.69 30.26
CA LEU A 236 6.45 8.38 30.13
C LEU A 236 7.26 9.56 29.58
N LYS A 237 6.72 10.32 28.62
CA LYS A 237 7.39 11.51 28.09
C LYS A 237 7.51 12.65 29.11
N ARG A 238 6.52 12.80 30.00
CA ARG A 238 6.54 13.82 31.06
C ARG A 238 7.50 13.44 32.19
N ASP A 239 7.52 12.16 32.53
CA ASP A 239 8.29 11.65 33.67
C ASP A 239 9.74 11.29 33.25
N SER A 240 10.04 11.33 31.95
CA SER A 240 11.41 11.30 31.43
C SER A 240 12.17 12.52 31.95
N PRO A 241 13.35 12.35 32.58
CA PRO A 241 14.20 13.46 32.95
C PRO A 241 14.43 14.28 31.70
N SER A 242 13.98 15.54 31.72
CA SER A 242 14.38 16.50 30.71
C SER A 242 15.92 16.49 30.70
N SER A 243 16.50 16.20 29.53
CA SER A 243 17.88 16.57 29.21
C SER A 243 17.96 18.11 29.17
N SER A 244 17.75 18.71 30.33
CA SER A 244 17.87 20.14 30.60
C SER A 244 18.94 20.26 31.65
N SER A 245 20.17 20.29 31.15
CA SER A 245 21.35 20.96 31.74
C SER A 245 22.63 20.18 31.45
N MET A 246 22.92 19.90 30.17
CA MET A 246 24.32 19.86 29.75
C MET A 246 24.68 21.29 29.34
N LYS A 247 24.86 22.14 30.35
CA LYS A 247 25.39 23.50 30.17
C LYS A 247 26.81 23.35 29.65
N TRP A 248 27.01 23.63 28.36
CA TRP A 248 28.35 23.86 27.83
C TRP A 248 28.96 25.03 28.60
N GLN A 249 29.92 24.73 29.48
CA GLN A 249 30.78 25.74 30.08
C GLN A 249 31.91 26.02 29.07
N PRO A 250 31.98 27.20 28.43
CA PRO A 250 33.16 27.56 27.68
C PRO A 250 34.33 27.70 28.67
N GLY A 251 35.46 27.08 28.32
CA GLY A 251 36.67 27.04 29.14
C GLY A 251 37.09 28.42 29.63
N ARG A 252 37.39 28.47 30.93
CA ARG A 252 38.04 29.59 31.59
C ARG A 252 39.51 29.62 31.11
N LEU A 253 39.89 30.70 30.42
CA LEU A 253 41.28 31.15 30.28
C LEU A 253 41.76 31.77 31.59
#